data_AF-A0A3B6NMJ5-F1
#
_entry.id   AF-A0A3B6NMJ5-F1
#
_cell.length_a   1.000
_cell.length_b   1.000
_cell.length_c   1.000
_cell.angle_alpha   90.00
_cell.angle_beta   90.00
_cell.angle_gamma   90.00
#
_symmetry.space_group_name_H-M   'P 1'
#
loop_
_entity.id
_entity.type
_entity.pdbx_description
1 polymer ?
#
loop_
_entity_poly.entity_id
_entity_poly.type
_entity_poly.pdbx_seq_one_letter_code
_entity_poly.pdbx_strand_id
1 'polypeptide(L)' 'MLEGAKSIGVGAAVGIGNVLNSLIHSVARNPSLAKQSFGYAILGFALTEAIALFAPMMAFLISFVF' A
#
# COMPACT_ATOMS: atom_id res chain seq x y z
N MET A 1 15.97 6.50 13.56
CA MET A 1 14.91 5.47 13.49
C MET A 1 13.53 6.06 13.18
N LEU A 2 13.12 7.15 13.86
CA LEU A 2 11.82 7.80 13.63
C LEU A 2 11.63 8.41 12.21
N GLU A 3 12.67 9.01 11.62
CA GLU A 3 12.55 9.58 10.27
C GLU A 3 12.29 8.52 9.18
N GLY A 4 12.91 7.35 9.30
CA GLY A 4 12.66 6.22 8.39
C GLY A 4 11.23 5.70 8.48
N ALA A 5 10.72 5.51 9.70
CA ALA A 5 9.32 5.09 9.91
C ALA A 5 8.31 6.10 9.36
N LYS A 6 8.58 7.41 9.52
CA LYS A 6 7.73 8.48 8.98
C LYS A 6 7.74 8.47 7.44
N SER A 7 8.91 8.26 6.82
CA SER A 7 9.04 8.17 5.37
C SER A 7 8.31 6.96 4.78
N ILE A 8 8.32 5.82 5.48
CA ILE A 8 7.58 4.60 5.07
C ILE A 8 6.08 4.87 5.03
N GLY A 9 5.53 5.52 6.07
CA GLY A 9 4.10 5.86 6.13
C GLY A 9 3.67 6.83 5.03
N VAL A 10 4.47 7.87 4.76
CA VAL A 10 4.20 8.81 3.66
C VAL A 10 4.29 8.13 2.30
N GLY A 11 5.30 7.28 2.10
CA GLY A 11 5.46 6.49 0.87
C GLY A 11 4.28 5.56 0.61
N ALA A 12 3.76 4.90 1.66
CA ALA A 12 2.59 4.05 1.56
C ALA A 12 1.33 4.83 1.17
N ALA A 13 1.10 6.00 1.78
CA ALA A 13 -0.06 6.85 1.45
C ALA A 13 -0.03 7.30 -0.03
N VAL A 14 1.15 7.68 -0.54
CA VAL A 14 1.32 8.02 -1.97
C VAL A 14 1.12 6.80 -2.86
N GLY A 15 1.65 5.64 -2.46
CA GLY A 15 1.49 4.38 -3.19
C GLY A 15 0.02 3.97 -3.36
N ILE A 16 -0.75 3.99 -2.27
CA ILE A 16 -2.19 3.68 -2.30
C ILE A 16 -2.96 4.67 -3.18
N GLY A 17 -2.66 5.97 -3.06
CA GLY A 17 -3.26 7.00 -3.91
C GLY A 17 -3.04 6.73 -5.41
N ASN A 18 -1.83 6.32 -5.79
CA ASN A 18 -1.52 5.96 -7.17
C ASN A 18 -2.22 4.68 -7.63
N VAL A 19 -2.29 3.64 -6.79
CA VAL A 19 -3.01 2.39 -7.11
C VAL A 19 -4.50 2.65 -7.32
N LEU A 20 -5.14 3.44 -6.46
CA LEU A 20 -6.55 3.77 -6.62
C LEU A 20 -6.82 4.68 -7.83
N ASN A 21 -5.97 5.68 -8.05
CA ASN A 21 -6.08 6.56 -9.22
C ASN A 21 -5.97 5.78 -10.54
N SER A 22 -4.98 4.89 -10.64
CA SER A 22 -4.78 4.03 -11.82
C SER A 22 -5.92 3.03 -12.03
N LEU A 23 -6.49 2.48 -10.95
CA LEU A 23 -7.69 1.63 -11.03
C LEU A 23 -8.88 2.40 -11.61
N ILE A 24 -9.19 3.59 -11.09
CA ILE A 24 -10.30 4.42 -11.57
C ILE A 24 -10.11 4.76 -13.05
N HIS A 25 -8.88 5.16 -13.43
CA HIS A 25 -8.56 5.47 -14.81
C HIS A 25 -8.72 4.25 -15.74
N SER A 26 -8.29 3.07 -15.28
CA SER A 26 -8.41 1.82 -16.05
C SER A 26 -9.88 1.41 -16.23
N VAL A 27 -10.69 1.49 -15.17
CA VAL A 27 -12.12 1.16 -15.22
C VAL A 27 -12.89 2.15 -16.09
N ALA A 28 -12.53 3.44 -16.04
CA ALA A 28 -13.15 4.47 -16.87
C ALA A 28 -12.88 4.26 -18.38
N ARG A 29 -11.70 3.75 -18.75
CA ARG A 29 -11.36 3.47 -20.16
C ARG A 29 -11.96 2.17 -20.68
N ASN A 30 -12.01 1.12 -19.86
CA ASN A 30 -12.56 -0.15 -20.28
C ASN A 30 -13.27 -0.88 -19.12
N PRO A 31 -14.59 -0.66 -18.94
CA PRO A 31 -15.33 -1.21 -17.81
C PRO A 31 -15.48 -2.74 -17.87
N SER A 32 -15.32 -3.36 -19.06
CA SER A 32 -15.38 -4.82 -19.21
C SER A 32 -14.28 -5.56 -18.43
N LEU A 33 -13.11 -4.94 -18.27
CA LEU A 33 -11.97 -5.50 -17.54
C LEU A 33 -11.98 -5.14 -16.04
N ALA A 34 -13.01 -4.45 -15.56
CA ALA A 34 -13.06 -3.92 -14.19
C ALA A 34 -12.77 -4.98 -13.11
N LYS A 35 -13.27 -6.20 -13.29
CA LYS A 35 -13.09 -7.30 -12.33
C LYS A 35 -11.64 -7.76 -12.24
N GLN A 36 -10.94 -7.82 -13.37
CA GLN A 36 -9.53 -8.20 -13.43
C GLN A 36 -8.63 -7.05 -12.93
N SER A 37 -8.91 -5.81 -13.33
CA SER A 37 -8.17 -4.64 -12.85
C SER A 37 -8.35 -4.41 -11.34
N PHE A 38 -9.53 -4.70 -10.79
CA PHE A 38 -9.76 -4.67 -9.35
C PHE A 38 -8.91 -5.72 -8.63
N GLY A 39 -8.79 -6.94 -9.16
CA GLY A 39 -7.90 -7.96 -8.62
C GLY A 39 -6.43 -7.50 -8.55
N TYR A 40 -5.94 -6.86 -9.61
CA TYR A 40 -4.58 -6.29 -9.60
C TYR A 40 -4.43 -5.11 -8.64
N ALA A 41 -5.45 -4.25 -8.51
CA ALA A 41 -5.41 -3.13 -7.56
C ALA A 41 -5.39 -3.60 -6.11
N ILE A 42 -6.13 -4.66 -5.76
CA ILE A 42 -6.07 -5.26 -4.42
C ILE A 42 -4.70 -5.87 -4.14
N LEU A 43 -4.07 -6.50 -5.13
CA LEU A 43 -2.71 -7.01 -4.99
C LEU A 43 -1.69 -5.88 -4.76
N GLY A 44 -1.80 -4.78 -5.52
CA GLY A 44 -0.96 -3.59 -5.33
C GLY A 44 -1.20 -2.88 -3.98
N PHE A 45 -2.45 -2.83 -3.53
CA PHE A 45 -2.82 -2.32 -2.20
C PHE A 45 -2.20 -3.19 -1.10
N ALA A 46 -2.35 -4.51 -1.17
CA ALA A 46 -1.78 -5.45 -0.22
C ALA A 46 -0.25 -5.34 -0.12
N LEU A 47 0.43 -5.15 -1.25
CA LEU A 47 1.88 -4.96 -1.26
C LEU A 47 2.30 -3.64 -0.59
N THR A 48 1.55 -2.56 -0.84
CA THR A 48 1.83 -1.25 -0.24
C THR A 48 1.65 -1.28 1.28
N GLU A 49 0.58 -1.94 1.74
CA GLU A 49 0.31 -2.15 3.17
C GLU A 49 1.36 -3.06 3.82
N ALA A 50 1.82 -4.11 3.14
CA ALA A 50 2.88 -4.98 3.67
C ALA A 50 4.17 -4.21 3.96
N ILE A 51 4.52 -3.24 3.12
CA ILE A 51 5.67 -2.35 3.34
C ILE A 51 5.38 -1.36 4.48
N ALA A 52 4.17 -0.80 4.54
CA ALA A 52 3.76 0.12 5.59
C ALA A 52 3.83 -0.52 6.99
N LEU A 53 3.41 -1.78 7.10
CA LEU A 53 3.39 -2.56 8.34
C LEU A 53 4.78 -2.98 8.83
N PHE A 54 5.82 -2.86 8.00
CA PHE A 54 7.19 -3.20 8.42
C PHE A 54 7.68 -2.31 9.58
N ALA A 55 7.33 -1.03 9.59
CA ALA A 55 7.71 -0.11 10.66
C ALA A 55 7.11 -0.48 12.03
N PRO A 56 5.77 -0.67 12.18
CA PRO A 56 5.19 -1.13 13.44
C PRO A 56 5.58 -2.57 13.81
N MET A 57 5.84 -3.44 12.82
CA MET A 57 6.37 -4.80 13.09
C MET A 57 7.70 -4.73 13.86
N MET A 58 8.65 -3.92 13.39
CA MET A 58 9.95 -3.74 14.06
C MET A 58 9.79 -3.08 15.43
N ALA A 59 8.85 -2.13 15.57
CA ALA A 59 8.56 -1.49 16.85
C ALA A 59 8.04 -2.50 17.90
N PHE A 60 7.12 -3.39 17.51
CA PHE A 60 6.62 -4.44 18.40
C PHE A 60 7.69 -5.49 18.73
N LEU A 61 8.52 -5.90 17.76
CA LEU A 61 9.64 -6.80 18.03
C LEU A 61 10.56 -6.23 19.11
N ILE A 62 10.91 -4.95 19.02
CA ILE A 62 11.78 -4.31 20.01
C ILE A 62 11.09 -4.20 21.38
N SER A 63 9.80 -3.88 21.41
CA SER A 63 9.06 -3.63 22.66
C SER A 63 8.68 -4.88 23.46
N PHE A 64 8.66 -6.07 22.83
CA PHE A 64 8.29 -7.31 23.50
C PHE A 64 9.46 -8.29 23.67
N VAL A 65 10.56 -8.10 22.93
CA VAL A 65 11.79 -8.91 23.08
C VAL A 65 12.74 -8.32 24.13
N PHE A 66 12.73 -7.00 24.32
CA PHE A 66 13.47 -6.29 25.37
C PHE A 66 12.51 -5.74 26.43
#